data_AF-A0A3B1BWB3-F1
#
_entry.id   AF-A0A3B1BWB3-F1
#
_cell.length_a   1.000
_cell.length_b   1.000
_cell.length_c   1.000
_cell.angle_alpha   90.00
_cell.angle_beta   90.00
_cell.angle_gamma   90.00
#
_symmetry.space_group_name_H-M   'P 1'
#
loop_
_entity.id
_entity.type
_entity.pdbx_description
1 polymer ?
#
loop_
_entity_poly.entity_id
_entity_poly.type
_entity_poly.pdbx_seq_one_letter_code
_entity_poly.pdbx_strand_id
1 'polypeptide(L)'
;KEKIGLAEARKLNIPIIAIVDTNCDPEGIDHIIPGNDDAVRSIKLITSLIAGAVTEGREAYKLTQQALAEEREKAKAEDVKRRAEAKAAKAAMKVEAKPAREATKAVAPKPETDKSK
;
A
#
# COMPACT_ATOMS: atom_id res chain seq x y z
N LYS A 1 -38.18 -15.15 -1.10
CA LYS A 1 -38.75 -13.98 -0.38
C LYS A 1 -37.91 -12.70 -0.59
N GLU A 2 -36.59 -12.80 -0.84
CA GLU A 2 -35.67 -11.65 -0.89
C GLU A 2 -35.18 -11.26 -2.31
N LYS A 3 -36.08 -11.12 -3.29
CA LYS A 3 -35.66 -10.88 -4.71
C LYS A 3 -35.07 -9.49 -4.96
N ILE A 4 -35.56 -8.46 -4.26
CA ILE A 4 -35.12 -7.06 -4.45
C ILE A 4 -33.70 -6.87 -3.90
N GLY A 5 -33.45 -7.36 -2.68
CA GLY A 5 -32.13 -7.28 -2.05
C GLY A 5 -31.05 -8.01 -2.86
N LEU A 6 -31.37 -9.19 -3.40
CA LEU A 6 -30.47 -9.91 -4.31
C LEU A 6 -30.15 -9.11 -5.58
N ALA A 7 -31.15 -8.47 -6.18
CA ALA A 7 -30.94 -7.66 -7.38
C ALA A 7 -30.10 -6.41 -7.12
N GLU A 8 -30.27 -5.76 -5.97
CA GLU A 8 -29.48 -4.58 -5.57
C GLU A 8 -28.04 -4.94 -5.23
N ALA A 9 -27.81 -5.99 -4.44
CA ALA A 9 -26.47 -6.45 -4.10
C ALA A 9 -25.67 -6.85 -5.35
N ARG A 10 -26.32 -7.57 -6.30
CA ARG A 10 -25.70 -7.89 -7.59
C ARG A 10 -25.35 -6.66 -8.40
N LYS A 11 -26.21 -5.63 -8.44
CA LYS A 11 -25.91 -4.36 -9.14
C LYS A 11 -24.72 -3.62 -8.54
N LEU A 12 -24.50 -3.74 -7.23
CA LEU A 12 -23.40 -3.11 -6.52
C LEU A 12 -22.14 -3.99 -6.43
N ASN A 13 -22.15 -5.17 -7.07
CA ASN A 13 -21.06 -6.16 -6.98
C ASN A 13 -20.70 -6.52 -5.53
N ILE A 14 -21.70 -6.55 -4.65
CA ILE A 14 -21.53 -6.95 -3.25
C ILE A 14 -21.65 -8.47 -3.18
N PRO A 15 -20.69 -9.19 -2.58
CA PRO A 15 -20.77 -10.64 -2.42
C PRO A 15 -21.93 -11.02 -1.49
N ILE A 16 -22.69 -12.03 -1.89
CA ILE A 16 -23.94 -12.45 -1.25
C ILE A 16 -23.75 -13.80 -0.56
N ILE A 17 -24.00 -13.80 0.75
CA ILE A 17 -24.06 -14.99 1.59
C ILE A 17 -25.51 -15.16 2.05
N ALA A 18 -26.13 -16.31 1.81
CA ALA A 18 -27.53 -16.53 2.15
C ALA A 18 -27.83 -17.95 2.64
N ILE A 19 -28.84 -18.04 3.51
CA ILE A 19 -29.42 -19.32 3.97
C ILE A 19 -30.46 -19.76 2.93
N VAL A 20 -30.37 -21.00 2.47
CA VAL A 20 -31.27 -21.56 1.45
C VAL A 20 -31.95 -22.81 2.00
N ASP A 21 -33.30 -22.77 2.03
CA ASP A 21 -34.18 -23.91 2.27
C ASP A 21 -34.83 -24.37 0.96
N THR A 22 -35.59 -25.46 1.00
CA THR A 22 -36.37 -26.08 -0.09
C THR A 22 -37.29 -25.15 -0.88
N ASN A 23 -37.67 -24.01 -0.32
CA ASN A 23 -38.56 -23.02 -0.95
C ASN A 23 -37.81 -21.81 -1.55
N CYS A 24 -36.47 -21.78 -1.46
CA CYS A 24 -35.64 -20.69 -1.95
C CYS A 24 -34.77 -21.14 -3.12
N ASP A 25 -34.71 -20.32 -4.17
CA ASP A 25 -33.86 -20.56 -5.34
C ASP A 25 -32.42 -20.09 -5.04
N PRO A 26 -31.41 -20.97 -5.14
CA PRO A 26 -30.02 -20.61 -4.88
C PRO A 26 -29.39 -19.72 -5.98
N GLU A 27 -30.08 -19.46 -7.10
CA GLU A 27 -29.51 -18.69 -8.20
C GLU A 27 -29.09 -17.26 -7.80
N GLY A 28 -27.79 -17.00 -7.86
CA GLY A 28 -27.23 -15.67 -7.59
C GLY A 28 -26.68 -15.41 -6.22
N ILE A 29 -26.53 -16.45 -5.45
CA ILE A 29 -25.87 -16.39 -4.15
C ILE A 29 -24.45 -16.92 -4.36
N ASP A 30 -23.45 -16.15 -3.92
CA ASP A 30 -22.04 -16.52 -4.07
C ASP A 30 -21.65 -17.61 -3.07
N HIS A 31 -22.22 -17.54 -1.86
CA HIS A 31 -21.97 -18.50 -0.79
C HIS A 31 -23.28 -18.95 -0.15
N ILE A 32 -23.61 -20.23 -0.36
CA ILE A 32 -24.88 -20.82 0.07
C ILE A 32 -24.67 -21.56 1.40
N ILE A 33 -25.56 -21.29 2.36
CA ILE A 33 -25.67 -22.03 3.62
C ILE A 33 -26.97 -22.83 3.59
N PRO A 34 -26.94 -24.16 3.41
CA PRO A 34 -28.16 -24.95 3.45
C PRO A 34 -28.73 -24.95 4.88
N GLY A 35 -30.01 -24.61 5.04
CA GLY A 35 -30.64 -24.52 6.35
C GLY A 35 -32.09 -24.01 6.28
N ASN A 36 -32.75 -24.02 7.43
CA ASN A 36 -34.14 -23.57 7.56
C ASN A 36 -34.20 -22.07 7.88
N ASP A 37 -34.75 -21.27 6.95
CA ASP A 37 -34.88 -19.82 7.07
C ASP A 37 -36.14 -19.36 7.81
N ASP A 38 -37.13 -20.24 8.01
CA ASP A 38 -38.39 -19.93 8.70
C ASP A 38 -38.29 -20.14 10.23
N ALA A 39 -37.31 -20.92 10.70
CA ALA A 39 -37.18 -21.28 12.12
C ALA A 39 -36.30 -20.29 12.92
N VAL A 40 -36.90 -19.59 13.89
CA VAL A 40 -36.20 -18.64 14.80
C VAL A 40 -34.96 -19.24 15.46
N ARG A 41 -35.00 -20.52 15.86
CA ARG A 41 -33.84 -21.19 16.47
C ARG A 41 -32.69 -21.35 15.48
N SER A 42 -32.99 -21.69 14.23
CA SER A 42 -31.98 -21.86 13.17
C SER A 42 -31.37 -20.51 12.80
N ILE A 43 -32.21 -19.50 12.57
CA ILE A 43 -31.76 -18.12 12.31
C ILE A 43 -30.82 -17.66 13.43
N LYS A 44 -31.25 -17.74 14.71
CA LYS A 44 -30.44 -17.31 15.86
C LYS A 44 -29.09 -18.03 15.93
N LEU A 45 -29.07 -19.33 15.67
CA LEU A 45 -27.83 -20.11 15.69
C LEU A 45 -26.86 -19.61 14.60
N ILE A 46 -27.34 -19.54 13.37
CA ILE A 46 -26.52 -19.14 12.21
C ILE A 46 -26.04 -17.70 12.36
N THR A 47 -26.92 -16.75 12.72
CA THR A 47 -26.54 -15.35 12.89
C THR A 47 -25.54 -15.16 14.03
N SER A 48 -25.66 -15.92 15.12
CA SER A 48 -24.71 -15.81 16.25
C SER A 48 -23.33 -16.31 15.86
N LEU A 49 -23.25 -17.42 15.12
CA LEU A 49 -21.99 -17.95 14.59
C LEU A 49 -21.32 -16.98 13.62
N ILE A 50 -22.09 -16.40 12.69
CA ILE A 50 -21.58 -15.40 11.74
C ILE A 50 -21.09 -14.16 12.48
N ALA A 51 -21.82 -13.68 13.50
CA ALA A 51 -21.41 -12.53 14.30
C ALA A 51 -20.10 -12.77 15.05
N GLY A 52 -19.92 -13.97 15.61
CA GLY A 52 -18.65 -14.41 16.22
C GLY A 52 -17.51 -14.38 15.21
N ALA A 53 -17.68 -15.05 14.07
CA ALA A 53 -16.68 -15.12 13.01
C ALA A 53 -16.29 -13.73 12.46
N VAL A 54 -17.25 -12.80 12.32
CA VAL A 54 -16.96 -11.42 11.88
C VAL A 54 -16.16 -10.66 12.93
N THR A 55 -16.42 -10.88 14.22
CA THR A 55 -15.68 -10.23 15.31
C THR A 55 -14.24 -10.71 15.35
N GLU A 56 -14.03 -12.03 15.34
CA GLU A 56 -12.71 -12.65 15.28
C GLU A 56 -11.94 -12.22 14.02
N GLY A 57 -12.60 -12.26 12.86
CA GLY A 57 -12.03 -11.84 11.58
C GLY A 57 -11.61 -10.37 11.58
N ARG A 58 -12.39 -9.48 12.21
CA ARG A 58 -12.04 -8.05 12.35
C ARG A 58 -10.81 -7.84 13.23
N GLU A 59 -10.67 -8.60 14.31
CA GLU A 59 -9.51 -8.51 15.20
C GLU A 59 -8.24 -9.01 14.48
N ALA A 60 -8.30 -10.16 13.83
CA ALA A 60 -7.21 -10.68 13.02
C ALA A 60 -6.82 -9.73 11.87
N TYR A 61 -7.81 -9.12 11.21
CA TYR A 61 -7.57 -8.13 10.16
C TYR A 61 -6.85 -6.89 10.69
N LYS A 62 -7.21 -6.37 11.87
CA LYS A 62 -6.51 -5.22 12.47
C LYS A 62 -5.03 -5.54 12.74
N LEU A 63 -4.76 -6.69 13.33
CA LEU A 63 -3.39 -7.12 13.64
C LEU A 63 -2.54 -7.27 12.38
N THR A 64 -3.09 -7.90 11.34
CA THR A 64 -2.41 -8.05 10.05
C THR A 64 -2.14 -6.69 9.38
N GLN A 65 -3.09 -5.76 9.43
CA GLN A 65 -2.88 -4.40 8.90
C GLN A 65 -1.81 -3.62 9.67
N GLN A 66 -1.74 -3.78 10.99
CA GLN A 66 -0.68 -3.17 11.80
C GLN A 66 0.69 -3.73 11.44
N ALA A 67 0.82 -5.06 11.34
CA ALA A 67 2.07 -5.71 10.93
C ALA A 67 2.52 -5.25 9.53
N LEU A 68 1.60 -5.21 8.56
CA LEU A 68 1.88 -4.72 7.21
C LEU A 68 2.29 -3.23 7.20
N ALA A 69 1.67 -2.40 8.04
CA ALA A 69 2.04 -1.00 8.15
C ALA A 69 3.46 -0.83 8.73
N GLU A 70 3.81 -1.59 9.76
CA GLU A 70 5.15 -1.60 10.36
C GLU A 70 6.22 -2.08 9.36
N GLU A 71 5.96 -3.16 8.63
CA GLU A 71 6.87 -3.63 7.57
C GLU A 71 7.05 -2.58 6.48
N ARG A 72 5.96 -1.91 6.08
CA ARG A 72 6.01 -0.87 5.06
C ARG A 72 6.79 0.36 5.53
N GLU A 73 6.68 0.75 6.80
CA GLU A 73 7.47 1.83 7.37
C GLU A 73 8.96 1.47 7.47
N LYS A 74 9.29 0.24 7.89
CA LYS A 74 10.68 -0.27 7.90
C LYS A 74 11.27 -0.27 6.49
N ALA A 75 10.53 -0.76 5.49
CA ALA A 75 10.97 -0.77 4.10
C ALA A 75 11.20 0.66 3.55
N LYS A 76 10.34 1.62 3.90
CA LYS A 76 10.55 3.03 3.53
C LYS A 76 11.79 3.62 4.20
N ALA A 77 12.00 3.35 5.50
CA ALA A 77 13.15 3.86 6.24
C ALA A 77 14.47 3.33 5.67
N GLU A 78 14.53 2.03 5.32
CA GLU A 78 15.70 1.46 4.63
C GLU A 78 15.91 2.07 3.24
N ASP A 79 14.86 2.28 2.45
CA ASP A 79 15.01 2.87 1.11
C ASP A 79 15.49 4.34 1.18
N VAL A 80 15.02 5.10 2.18
CA VAL A 80 15.50 6.48 2.45
C VAL A 80 16.97 6.47 2.84
N LYS A 81 17.37 5.56 3.74
CA LYS A 81 18.76 5.44 4.18
C LYS A 81 19.68 5.07 3.01
N ARG A 82 19.30 4.07 2.21
CA ARG A 82 20.04 3.65 1.00
C ARG A 82 20.17 4.78 -0.01
N ARG A 83 19.11 5.57 -0.23
CA ARG A 83 19.14 6.74 -1.13
C ARG A 83 20.03 7.86 -0.60
N ALA A 84 20.07 8.08 0.72
CA ALA A 84 20.94 9.07 1.34
C ALA A 84 22.42 8.67 1.20
N GLU A 85 22.75 7.41 1.47
CA GLU A 85 24.11 6.86 1.32
C GLU A 85 24.57 6.91 -0.15
N ALA A 86 23.70 6.56 -1.11
CA ALA A 86 24.00 6.66 -2.53
C ALA A 86 24.19 8.12 -3.01
N LYS A 87 23.46 9.08 -2.44
CA LYS A 87 23.65 10.51 -2.73
C LYS A 87 24.95 11.04 -2.12
N ALA A 88 25.31 10.62 -0.91
CA ALA A 88 26.56 11.01 -0.27
C ALA A 88 27.78 10.47 -1.02
N ALA A 89 27.74 9.21 -1.47
CA ALA A 89 28.80 8.62 -2.30
C ALA A 89 28.97 9.34 -3.65
N LYS A 90 27.86 9.69 -4.31
CA LYS A 90 27.90 10.49 -5.56
C LYS A 90 28.38 11.93 -5.34
N ALA A 91 28.13 12.52 -4.18
CA ALA A 91 28.61 13.86 -3.84
C ALA A 91 30.12 13.86 -3.56
N ALA A 92 30.64 12.86 -2.84
CA ALA A 92 32.08 12.71 -2.59
C ALA A 92 32.86 12.53 -3.91
N MET A 93 32.35 11.71 -4.83
CA MET A 93 32.97 11.52 -6.16
C MET A 93 32.93 12.79 -7.05
N LYS A 94 32.02 13.73 -6.77
CA LYS A 94 31.94 15.02 -7.48
C LYS A 94 32.87 16.09 -6.88
N VAL A 95 33.27 15.96 -5.62
CA VAL A 95 34.19 16.90 -4.93
C VAL A 95 35.65 16.65 -5.34
N GLU A 96 36.05 15.42 -5.66
CA GLU A 96 37.41 15.11 -6.15
C GLU A 96 37.69 15.58 -7.58
N ALA A 97 36.67 15.99 -8.36
CA ALA A 97 36.85 16.49 -9.73
C ALA A 97 37.11 18.02 -9.83
N LYS A 98 37.25 18.74 -8.71
CA LYS A 98 37.65 20.17 -8.68
C LYS A 98 38.72 20.40 -7.61
N PRO A 99 40.01 20.24 -7.96
CA PRO A 99 40.86 21.43 -7.93
C PRO A 99 41.91 21.38 -9.05
N ALA A 100 41.56 21.78 -10.27
CA ALA A 100 42.57 22.00 -11.32
C ALA A 100 42.07 23.00 -12.39
N ARG A 101 41.52 24.15 -11.98
CA ARG A 101 41.31 25.25 -12.95
C ARG A 101 41.09 26.62 -12.32
N GLU A 102 42.01 27.09 -11.47
CA GLU A 102 42.06 28.52 -11.17
C GLU A 102 43.46 28.97 -10.70
N ALA A 103 44.45 28.85 -11.59
CA ALA A 103 45.70 29.59 -11.49
C ALA A 103 46.16 29.91 -12.91
N THR A 104 45.72 31.05 -13.46
CA THR A 104 46.40 31.86 -14.50
C THR A 104 45.46 32.97 -14.99
N LYS A 105 45.22 33.98 -14.15
CA LYS A 105 45.06 35.37 -14.63
C LYS A 105 45.15 36.36 -13.48
N ALA A 106 46.33 36.95 -13.29
CA ALA A 106 46.55 38.34 -12.89
C ALA A 106 47.94 38.51 -12.27
N VAL A 107 48.94 38.88 -13.08
CA VAL A 107 49.96 39.85 -12.67
C VAL A 107 50.27 40.74 -13.88
N ALA A 108 49.85 42.00 -13.77
CA ALA A 108 50.30 43.15 -14.57
C ALA A 108 51.39 43.88 -13.74
N PRO A 109 52.02 45.01 -14.18
CA PRO A 109 52.66 45.35 -15.45
C PRO A 109 54.04 46.09 -15.29
N LYS A 110 54.66 46.48 -16.44
CA LYS A 110 55.65 47.58 -16.72
C LYS A 110 57.17 47.33 -16.48
N PRO A 111 58.08 48.15 -17.04
CA PRO A 111 58.26 48.67 -18.43
C PRO A 111 59.76 48.53 -18.90
N GLU A 112 60.17 49.28 -19.92
CA GLU A 112 61.56 49.57 -20.40
C GLU A 112 62.16 48.77 -21.59
N THR A 113 62.13 49.45 -22.75
CA THR A 113 63.19 49.70 -23.74
C THR A 113 64.22 48.60 -24.09
N ASP A 114 64.25 48.21 -25.37
CA ASP A 114 65.52 48.03 -26.07
C ASP A 114 65.44 48.54 -27.53
N LYS A 115 66.56 49.08 -27.97
CA LYS A 115 66.87 49.81 -29.19
C LYS A 115 67.08 48.87 -30.37
N SER A 116 67.16 49.49 -31.57
CA SER A 116 67.83 48.98 -32.78
C SER A 116 66.99 47.94 -33.55
N LYS A 117 66.50 48.20 -34.75
CA LYS A 117 67.22 48.53 -35.99
C LYS A 117 66.21 48.94 -37.06
#